data_AF-A0A182SRX6-F1
#
_entry.id   AF-A0A182SRX6-F1
#
_cell.length_a   1.000
_cell.length_b   1.000
_cell.length_c   1.000
_cell.angle_alpha   90.00
_cell.angle_beta   90.00
_cell.angle_gamma   90.00
#
_symmetry.space_group_name_H-M   'P 1'
#
loop_
_entity.id
_entity.type
_entity.pdbx_description
1 polymer ?
#
loop_
_entity_poly.entity_id
_entity_poly.type
_entity_poly.pdbx_seq_one_letter_code
_entity_poly.pdbx_strand_id
1 'polypeptide(L)'
;GDDPEFIKRQDQKRSDLDEQLKEYINEWRKQRAKEEDELKKLKEKQAKRKVSRAEEEQRMAQRKKEEEERRVREIEEKKQREIDEKRKRLEEAEKKRQAMLQAMKDKDKKGPNFTITKKDSSFGMSNAQMERNKTKEQLEEEKKISLSFRIKPLEIDGLSADTLRARATELWETIVKLETEKYDLEERQKRQDYDLKELKERQKQQLRHKALKKGLDPEALTGKYPPKIQVASKYERRVDTRSYDDKKKLFEGGFDTLNKEVLEKNWAERKEQFGGRQ
;
A
#
# COMPACT_ATOMS: atom_id res chain seq x y z
N GLY A 1 -68.19 -62.57 19.52
CA GLY A 1 -68.30 -61.32 18.77
C GLY A 1 -67.77 -60.25 19.67
N ASP A 2 -66.76 -59.51 19.22
CA ASP A 2 -66.16 -58.45 20.02
C ASP A 2 -67.19 -57.39 20.39
N ASP A 3 -67.10 -56.91 21.64
CA ASP A 3 -67.97 -55.89 22.23
C ASP A 3 -67.85 -54.56 21.43
N PRO A 4 -68.94 -54.04 20.84
CA PRO A 4 -68.93 -52.81 20.06
C PRO A 4 -68.37 -51.59 20.80
N GLU A 5 -68.51 -51.54 22.14
CA GLU A 5 -67.95 -50.48 23.00
C GLU A 5 -66.41 -50.51 23.02
N PHE A 6 -65.81 -51.69 22.99
CA PHE A 6 -64.36 -51.85 23.04
C PHE A 6 -63.69 -51.39 21.74
N ILE A 7 -64.25 -51.77 20.59
CA ILE A 7 -63.77 -51.34 19.26
C ILE A 7 -63.87 -49.82 19.14
N LYS A 8 -64.99 -49.21 19.57
CA LYS A 8 -65.18 -47.76 19.53
C LYS A 8 -64.16 -47.01 20.38
N ARG A 9 -63.80 -47.52 21.58
CA ARG A 9 -62.75 -46.93 22.42
C ARG A 9 -61.36 -47.09 21.81
N GLN A 10 -61.10 -48.20 21.13
CA GLN A 10 -59.82 -48.42 20.44
C GLN A 10 -59.69 -47.49 19.23
N ASP A 11 -60.74 -47.31 18.44
CA ASP A 11 -60.77 -46.38 17.30
C ASP A 11 -60.66 -44.92 17.74
N GLN A 12 -61.32 -44.53 18.84
CA GLN A 12 -61.15 -43.19 19.42
C GLN A 12 -59.68 -42.96 19.84
N LYS A 13 -59.05 -43.90 20.55
CA LYS A 13 -57.63 -43.79 20.93
C LYS A 13 -56.70 -43.70 19.72
N ARG A 14 -56.99 -44.41 18.62
CA ARG A 14 -56.21 -44.32 17.37
C ARG A 14 -56.41 -42.97 16.70
N SER A 15 -57.64 -42.47 16.64
CA SER A 15 -57.97 -41.14 16.12
C SER A 15 -57.27 -40.03 16.92
N ASP A 16 -57.29 -40.09 18.25
CA ASP A 16 -56.63 -39.12 19.12
C ASP A 16 -55.11 -39.13 18.91
N LEU A 17 -54.52 -40.31 18.71
CA LEU A 17 -53.08 -40.46 18.42
C LEU A 17 -52.72 -39.88 17.04
N ASP A 18 -53.55 -40.13 16.03
CA ASP A 18 -53.38 -39.61 14.68
C ASP A 18 -53.53 -38.08 14.64
N GLU A 19 -54.42 -37.53 15.47
CA GLU A 19 -54.63 -36.07 15.62
C GLU A 19 -53.42 -35.41 16.31
N GLN A 20 -52.92 -36.00 17.40
CA GLN A 20 -51.68 -35.54 18.04
C GLN A 20 -50.47 -35.61 17.10
N LEU A 21 -50.37 -36.67 16.28
CA LEU A 21 -49.28 -36.80 15.31
C LEU A 21 -49.38 -35.73 14.21
N LYS A 22 -50.60 -35.42 13.74
CA LYS A 22 -50.84 -34.34 12.77
C LYS A 22 -50.51 -32.97 13.34
N GLU A 23 -50.88 -32.68 14.59
CA GLU A 23 -50.51 -31.43 15.27
C GLU A 23 -49.00 -31.31 15.41
N TYR A 24 -48.31 -32.37 15.88
CA TYR A 24 -46.86 -32.39 16.01
C TYR A 24 -46.15 -32.15 14.66
N ILE A 25 -46.59 -32.80 13.58
CA ILE A 25 -46.04 -32.60 12.23
C ILE A 25 -46.28 -31.15 11.77
N ASN A 26 -47.45 -30.58 12.03
CA ASN A 26 -47.78 -29.21 11.66
C ASN A 26 -46.96 -28.18 12.45
N GLU A 27 -46.76 -28.39 13.75
CA GLU A 27 -45.90 -27.56 14.57
C GLU A 27 -44.44 -27.61 14.13
N TRP A 28 -43.93 -28.81 13.83
CA TRP A 28 -42.57 -28.98 13.34
C TRP A 28 -42.35 -28.31 11.97
N ARG A 29 -43.33 -28.42 11.05
CA ARG A 29 -43.29 -27.69 9.77
C ARG A 29 -43.30 -26.18 9.97
N LYS A 30 -44.12 -25.67 10.90
CA LYS A 30 -44.16 -24.24 11.24
C LYS A 30 -42.85 -23.77 11.85
N GLN A 31 -42.22 -24.55 12.73
CA GLN A 31 -40.92 -24.22 13.32
C GLN A 31 -39.83 -24.19 12.24
N ARG A 32 -39.72 -25.22 11.41
CA ARG A 32 -38.75 -25.25 10.31
C ARG A 32 -38.95 -24.08 9.34
N ALA A 33 -40.19 -23.78 8.96
CA ALA A 33 -40.47 -22.65 8.07
C ALA A 33 -40.04 -21.30 8.68
N LYS A 34 -40.25 -21.10 9.99
CA LYS A 34 -39.77 -19.91 10.70
C LYS A 34 -38.24 -19.83 10.73
N GLU A 35 -37.57 -20.94 11.05
CA GLU A 35 -36.11 -21.01 11.07
C GLU A 35 -35.50 -20.76 9.68
N GLU A 36 -36.09 -21.32 8.62
CA GLU A 36 -35.65 -21.09 7.24
C GLU A 36 -35.83 -19.62 6.81
N ASP A 37 -36.96 -18.99 7.16
CA ASP A 37 -37.20 -17.58 6.88
C ASP A 37 -36.25 -16.65 7.65
N GLU A 38 -35.96 -16.96 8.91
CA GLU A 38 -34.98 -16.23 9.71
C GLU A 38 -33.57 -16.38 9.14
N LEU A 39 -33.18 -17.60 8.77
CA LEU A 39 -31.89 -17.86 8.13
C LEU A 39 -31.77 -17.12 6.79
N LYS A 40 -32.84 -17.09 5.99
CA LYS A 40 -32.89 -16.35 4.72
C LYS A 40 -32.75 -14.85 4.95
N LYS A 41 -33.47 -14.27 5.93
CA LYS A 41 -33.33 -12.86 6.31
C LYS A 41 -31.91 -12.53 6.79
N LEU A 42 -31.27 -13.41 7.54
CA LEU A 42 -29.88 -13.23 7.99
C LEU A 42 -28.90 -13.24 6.82
N LYS A 43 -29.03 -14.19 5.89
CA LYS A 43 -28.21 -14.25 4.67
C LYS A 43 -28.41 -13.02 3.79
N GLU A 44 -29.64 -12.54 3.64
CA GLU A 44 -29.93 -11.32 2.86
C GLU A 44 -29.33 -10.08 3.51
N LYS A 45 -29.42 -9.94 4.86
CA LYS A 45 -28.75 -8.86 5.59
C LYS A 45 -27.23 -8.92 5.41
N GLN A 46 -26.63 -10.11 5.49
CA GLN A 46 -25.19 -10.28 5.30
C GLN A 46 -24.77 -9.93 3.85
N ALA A 47 -25.55 -10.34 2.86
CA ALA A 47 -25.34 -9.99 1.46
C ALA A 47 -25.43 -8.47 1.24
N LYS A 48 -26.48 -7.81 1.76
CA LYS A 48 -26.62 -6.34 1.69
C LYS A 48 -25.45 -5.60 2.36
N ARG A 49 -25.00 -6.06 3.53
CA ARG A 49 -23.80 -5.50 4.20
C ARG A 49 -22.52 -5.70 3.38
N LYS A 50 -22.40 -6.79 2.63
CA LYS A 50 -21.24 -7.04 1.77
C LYS A 50 -21.24 -6.10 0.55
N VAL A 51 -22.41 -5.91 -0.07
CA VAL A 51 -22.58 -4.99 -1.20
C VAL A 51 -22.32 -3.55 -0.76
N SER A 52 -22.94 -3.11 0.33
CA SER A 52 -22.75 -1.74 0.86
C SER A 52 -21.29 -1.44 1.21
N ARG A 53 -20.56 -2.40 1.82
CA ARG A 53 -19.12 -2.26 2.06
C ARG A 53 -18.31 -2.18 0.77
N ALA A 54 -18.65 -2.97 -0.24
CA ALA A 54 -17.98 -2.93 -1.54
C ALA A 54 -18.22 -1.59 -2.27
N GLU A 55 -19.44 -1.06 -2.22
CA GLU A 55 -19.78 0.24 -2.79
C GLU A 55 -19.07 1.40 -2.08
N GLU A 56 -19.01 1.37 -0.75
CA GLU A 56 -18.30 2.39 0.02
C GLU A 56 -16.78 2.35 -0.22
N GLU A 57 -16.20 1.15 -0.31
CA GLU A 57 -14.79 0.97 -0.66
C GLU A 57 -14.49 1.47 -2.08
N GLN A 58 -15.36 1.17 -3.06
CA GLN A 58 -15.22 1.70 -4.42
C GLN A 58 -15.33 3.23 -4.46
N ARG A 59 -16.29 3.82 -3.74
CA ARG A 59 -16.46 5.28 -3.68
C ARG A 59 -15.25 5.97 -3.05
N MET A 60 -14.70 5.40 -1.98
CA MET A 60 -13.49 5.91 -1.33
C MET A 60 -12.26 5.75 -2.22
N ALA A 61 -12.15 4.64 -2.96
CA ALA A 61 -11.07 4.43 -3.92
C ALA A 61 -11.15 5.41 -5.10
N GLN A 62 -12.34 5.68 -5.64
CA GLN A 62 -12.57 6.67 -6.68
C GLN A 62 -12.18 8.07 -6.22
N ARG A 63 -12.61 8.48 -5.02
CA ARG A 63 -12.23 9.78 -4.43
C ARG A 63 -10.72 9.93 -4.26
N LYS A 64 -10.04 8.89 -3.76
CA LYS A 64 -8.57 8.91 -3.63
C LYS A 64 -7.88 9.01 -4.98
N LYS A 65 -8.37 8.29 -5.99
CA LYS A 65 -7.82 8.34 -7.34
C LYS A 65 -7.99 9.73 -7.98
N GLU A 66 -9.17 10.34 -7.82
CA GLU A 66 -9.42 11.70 -8.31
C GLU A 66 -8.54 12.75 -7.61
N GLU A 67 -8.32 12.62 -6.30
CA GLU A 67 -7.44 13.52 -5.54
C GLU A 67 -5.96 13.34 -5.91
N GLU A 68 -5.50 12.10 -6.08
CA GLU A 68 -4.16 11.80 -6.57
C GLU A 68 -3.94 12.34 -7.99
N GLU A 69 -4.93 12.15 -8.87
CA GLU A 69 -4.85 12.64 -10.26
C GLU A 69 -4.87 14.17 -10.35
N ARG A 70 -5.63 14.86 -9.48
CA ARG A 70 -5.55 16.32 -9.34
C ARG A 70 -4.17 16.76 -8.87
N ARG A 71 -3.63 16.11 -7.85
CA ARG A 71 -2.30 16.42 -7.30
C ARG A 71 -1.18 16.19 -8.31
N VAL A 72 -1.26 15.12 -9.12
CA VAL A 72 -0.31 14.87 -10.21
C VAL A 72 -0.42 15.95 -11.29
N ARG A 73 -1.64 16.33 -11.70
CA ARG A 73 -1.85 17.44 -12.66
C ARG A 73 -1.28 18.76 -12.17
N GLU A 74 -1.50 19.11 -10.91
CA GLU A 74 -0.94 20.34 -10.32
C GLU A 74 0.60 20.33 -10.25
N ILE A 75 1.20 19.16 -9.97
CA ILE A 75 2.67 19.00 -9.97
C ILE A 75 3.24 19.12 -11.38
N GLU A 76 2.60 18.48 -12.37
CA GLU A 76 3.00 18.54 -13.78
C GLU A 76 2.90 19.99 -14.31
N GLU A 77 1.81 20.69 -14.00
CA GLU A 77 1.60 22.08 -14.40
C GLU A 77 2.60 23.03 -13.73
N LYS A 78 2.87 22.84 -12.43
CA LYS A 78 3.90 23.62 -11.72
C LYS A 78 5.29 23.38 -12.29
N LYS A 79 5.63 22.12 -12.60
CA LYS A 79 6.90 21.76 -13.22
C LYS A 79 7.04 22.37 -14.62
N GLN A 80 5.96 22.40 -15.41
CA GLN A 80 5.95 23.03 -16.72
C GLN A 80 6.15 24.55 -16.61
N ARG A 81 5.46 25.21 -15.68
CA ARG A 81 5.64 26.64 -15.39
C ARG A 81 7.08 26.96 -14.93
N GLU A 82 7.68 26.13 -14.08
CA GLU A 82 9.08 26.31 -13.65
C GLU A 82 10.09 26.11 -14.78
N ILE A 83 9.82 25.20 -15.74
CA ILE A 83 10.66 25.01 -16.93
C ILE A 83 10.56 26.23 -17.86
N ASP A 84 9.34 26.72 -18.11
CA ASP A 84 9.10 27.89 -18.96
C ASP A 84 9.67 29.18 -18.34
N GLU A 85 9.56 29.36 -17.02
CA GLU A 85 10.14 30.49 -16.29
C GLU A 85 11.68 30.43 -16.28
N LYS A 86 12.27 29.24 -16.09
CA LYS A 86 13.73 29.05 -16.22
C LYS A 86 14.21 29.32 -17.64
N ARG A 87 13.46 28.89 -18.65
CA ARG A 87 13.79 29.14 -20.06
C ARG A 87 13.76 30.64 -20.36
N LYS A 88 12.71 31.35 -19.91
CA LYS A 88 12.59 32.80 -20.08
C LYS A 88 13.68 33.57 -19.32
N ARG A 89 14.06 33.11 -18.11
CA ARG A 89 15.16 33.69 -17.33
C ARG A 89 16.53 33.47 -17.97
N LEU A 90 16.76 32.31 -18.61
CA LEU A 90 17.98 32.04 -19.38
C LEU A 90 18.03 32.88 -20.65
N GLU A 91 16.90 33.07 -21.34
CA GLU A 91 16.80 33.91 -22.54
C GLU A 91 17.00 35.41 -22.20
N GLU A 92 16.44 35.91 -21.11
CA GLU A 92 16.71 37.26 -20.62
C GLU A 92 18.16 37.43 -20.14
N ALA A 93 18.75 36.41 -19.49
CA ALA A 93 20.15 36.44 -19.08
C ALA A 93 21.10 36.37 -20.28
N GLU A 94 20.77 35.62 -21.33
CA GLU A 94 21.52 35.57 -22.58
C GLU A 94 21.41 36.88 -23.35
N LYS A 95 20.22 37.48 -23.44
CA LYS A 95 20.02 38.82 -24.03
C LYS A 95 20.77 39.89 -23.26
N LYS A 96 20.77 39.82 -21.92
CA LYS A 96 21.53 40.72 -21.04
C LYS A 96 23.04 40.47 -21.14
N ARG A 97 23.47 39.22 -21.32
CA ARG A 97 24.87 38.86 -21.55
C ARG A 97 25.36 39.29 -22.93
N GLN A 98 24.55 39.20 -23.98
CA GLN A 98 24.85 39.76 -25.31
C GLN A 98 24.94 41.28 -25.23
N ALA A 99 23.98 41.96 -24.57
CA ALA A 99 24.04 43.41 -24.37
C ALA A 99 25.26 43.83 -23.53
N MET A 100 25.62 43.04 -22.50
CA MET A 100 26.79 43.28 -21.67
C MET A 100 28.09 42.97 -22.42
N LEU A 101 28.20 41.90 -23.22
CA LEU A 101 29.37 41.64 -24.08
C LEU A 101 29.55 42.72 -25.13
N GLN A 102 28.45 43.27 -25.67
CA GLN A 102 28.49 44.40 -26.58
C GLN A 102 28.95 45.69 -25.87
N ALA A 103 28.61 45.86 -24.59
CA ALA A 103 29.09 46.98 -23.75
C ALA A 103 30.48 46.76 -23.13
N MET A 104 30.94 45.52 -22.97
CA MET A 104 32.25 45.16 -22.38
C MET A 104 33.34 45.00 -23.45
N LYS A 105 32.96 44.85 -24.74
CA LYS A 105 33.89 45.02 -25.87
C LYS A 105 34.49 46.45 -25.90
N ASP A 106 33.90 47.38 -25.15
CA ASP A 106 34.40 48.75 -24.96
C ASP A 106 35.19 48.98 -23.67
N LYS A 107 35.25 48.04 -22.70
CA LYS A 107 35.99 48.25 -21.44
C LYS A 107 36.59 46.98 -20.87
N ASP A 108 37.81 46.73 -21.29
CA ASP A 108 38.76 45.80 -20.70
C ASP A 108 39.16 46.19 -19.26
N LYS A 109 39.10 45.23 -18.32
CA LYS A 109 40.07 44.90 -17.24
C LYS A 109 39.47 44.56 -15.85
N LYS A 110 39.96 43.43 -15.34
CA LYS A 110 40.17 42.97 -13.93
C LYS A 110 38.99 42.40 -13.11
N GLY A 111 38.95 41.05 -13.04
CA GLY A 111 39.19 40.23 -11.84
C GLY A 111 38.11 40.13 -10.73
N PRO A 112 37.58 38.93 -10.39
CA PRO A 112 36.57 38.76 -9.34
C PRO A 112 37.13 38.26 -8.00
N ASN A 113 36.46 38.63 -6.91
CA ASN A 113 36.62 38.05 -5.57
C ASN A 113 35.22 37.80 -5.01
N PHE A 114 34.85 36.56 -4.64
CA PHE A 114 33.97 36.28 -3.47
C PHE A 114 33.76 34.79 -3.15
N THR A 115 33.48 34.58 -1.87
CA THR A 115 33.46 33.38 -1.02
C THR A 115 32.14 32.58 -1.06
N ILE A 116 32.23 31.28 -0.81
CA ILE A 116 31.16 30.26 -0.77
C ILE A 116 30.26 30.41 0.47
N THR A 117 28.93 30.45 0.30
CA THR A 117 27.95 30.20 1.37
C THR A 117 27.22 28.87 1.14
N LYS A 118 27.24 28.01 2.18
CA LYS A 118 26.57 26.70 2.22
C LYS A 118 25.05 26.87 2.11
N LYS A 119 24.43 26.10 1.21
CA LYS A 119 22.98 26.03 1.01
C LYS A 119 22.37 24.90 1.85
N ASP A 120 21.31 25.23 2.58
CA ASP A 120 20.48 24.34 3.39
C ASP A 120 19.91 23.17 2.57
N SER A 121 19.88 21.97 3.17
CA SER A 121 19.54 20.69 2.53
C SER A 121 18.04 20.38 2.49
N SER A 122 17.16 21.35 2.77
CA SER A 122 15.71 21.08 2.83
C SER A 122 14.93 21.39 1.53
N PHE A 123 15.59 21.78 0.43
CA PHE A 123 14.89 22.19 -0.80
C PHE A 123 14.80 21.02 -1.80
N GLY A 124 13.77 20.17 -1.68
CA GLY A 124 13.49 19.14 -2.69
C GLY A 124 12.61 17.95 -2.29
N MET A 125 12.10 17.90 -1.06
CA MET A 125 11.28 16.77 -0.61
C MET A 125 9.82 16.97 -1.03
N SER A 126 9.25 15.98 -1.73
CA SER A 126 7.81 15.94 -2.06
C SER A 126 6.96 15.95 -0.79
N ASN A 127 5.75 16.53 -0.83
CA ASN A 127 4.80 16.53 0.29
C ASN A 127 4.56 15.11 0.87
N ALA A 128 4.61 14.06 0.05
CA ALA A 128 4.50 12.67 0.52
C ALA A 128 5.72 12.17 1.31
N GLN A 129 6.89 12.72 0.99
CA GLN A 129 8.14 12.46 1.71
C GLN A 129 8.20 13.24 3.03
N MET A 130 7.61 14.43 3.09
CA MET A 130 7.45 15.18 4.36
C MET A 130 6.49 14.48 5.32
N GLU A 131 5.33 14.02 4.85
CA GLU A 131 4.36 13.25 5.68
C GLU A 131 4.97 11.96 6.25
N ARG A 132 5.80 11.25 5.46
CA ARG A 132 6.52 10.05 5.92
C ARG A 132 7.65 10.36 6.93
N ASN A 133 8.14 11.59 6.96
CA ASN A 133 9.19 12.05 7.86
C ASN A 133 8.65 12.80 9.09
N LYS A 134 7.32 12.88 9.27
CA LYS A 134 6.74 13.40 10.51
C LYS A 134 7.18 12.53 11.67
N THR A 135 7.71 13.16 12.71
CA THR A 135 8.11 12.43 13.92
C THR A 135 6.86 11.90 14.63
N LYS A 136 7.03 10.84 15.42
CA LYS A 136 5.94 10.26 16.22
C LYS A 136 5.26 11.32 17.10
N GLU A 137 6.04 12.26 17.61
CA GLU A 137 5.60 13.39 18.43
C GLU A 137 4.70 14.36 17.65
N GLN A 138 5.06 14.72 16.42
CA GLN A 138 4.23 15.56 15.55
C GLN A 138 2.87 14.91 15.23
N LEU A 139 2.85 13.60 14.98
CA LEU A 139 1.61 12.87 14.75
C LEU A 139 0.72 12.81 16.01
N GLU A 140 1.32 12.68 17.20
CA GLU A 140 0.59 12.71 18.47
C GLU A 140 0.00 14.10 18.77
N GLU A 141 0.73 15.17 18.47
CA GLU A 141 0.23 16.55 18.58
C GLU A 141 -0.89 16.83 17.58
N GLU A 142 -0.74 16.47 16.31
CA GLU A 142 -1.81 16.60 15.30
C GLU A 142 -3.06 15.81 15.71
N LYS A 143 -2.89 14.62 16.28
CA LYS A 143 -4.00 13.82 16.85
C LYS A 143 -4.66 14.53 18.03
N LYS A 144 -3.88 15.07 18.97
CA LYS A 144 -4.40 15.79 20.14
C LYS A 144 -5.19 17.03 19.73
N ILE A 145 -4.65 17.80 18.79
CA ILE A 145 -5.32 18.97 18.23
C ILE A 145 -6.62 18.54 17.53
N SER A 146 -6.57 17.52 16.66
CA SER A 146 -7.75 17.00 15.96
C SER A 146 -8.84 16.53 16.93
N LEU A 147 -8.47 15.85 18.02
CA LEU A 147 -9.42 15.40 19.03
C LEU A 147 -10.05 16.57 19.80
N SER A 148 -9.31 17.63 20.09
CA SER A 148 -9.86 18.82 20.75
C SER A 148 -10.91 19.55 19.90
N PHE A 149 -10.76 19.57 18.58
CA PHE A 149 -11.78 20.12 17.68
C PHE A 149 -13.02 19.23 17.57
N ARG A 150 -12.84 17.90 17.63
CA ARG A 150 -13.93 16.94 17.48
C ARG A 150 -14.71 16.71 18.78
N ILE A 151 -14.03 16.78 19.92
CA ILE A 151 -14.58 16.61 21.25
C ILE A 151 -14.68 17.99 21.89
N LYS A 152 -15.78 18.69 21.63
CA LYS A 152 -16.04 19.96 22.28
C LYS A 152 -16.37 19.73 23.76
N PRO A 153 -15.87 20.58 24.68
CA PRO A 153 -16.29 20.56 26.07
C PRO A 153 -17.82 20.66 26.19
N LEU A 154 -18.38 19.92 27.15
CA LEU A 154 -19.82 19.93 27.39
C LEU A 154 -20.17 21.11 28.29
N GLU A 155 -20.91 22.08 27.74
CA GLU A 155 -21.54 23.14 28.52
C GLU A 155 -22.92 22.66 28.96
N ILE A 156 -23.04 22.27 30.23
CA ILE A 156 -24.30 21.74 30.81
C ILE A 156 -24.92 22.68 31.84
N ASP A 157 -24.23 23.76 32.20
CA ASP A 157 -24.68 24.70 33.22
C ASP A 157 -25.86 25.55 32.72
N GLY A 158 -26.92 25.65 33.53
CA GLY A 158 -28.10 26.44 33.21
C GLY A 158 -29.08 25.81 32.22
N LEU A 159 -28.85 24.56 31.77
CA LEU A 159 -29.79 23.83 30.92
C LEU A 159 -30.99 23.30 31.73
N SER A 160 -32.18 23.30 31.12
CA SER A 160 -33.37 22.68 31.71
C SER A 160 -33.29 21.15 31.64
N ALA A 161 -34.06 20.47 32.50
CA ALA A 161 -34.07 18.99 32.58
C ALA A 161 -34.42 18.30 31.24
N ASP A 162 -35.32 18.90 30.46
CA ASP A 162 -35.71 18.36 29.16
C ASP A 162 -34.58 18.52 28.13
N THR A 163 -33.87 19.66 28.13
CA THR A 163 -32.71 19.89 27.26
C THR A 163 -31.53 18.98 27.63
N LEU A 164 -31.32 18.72 28.92
CA LEU A 164 -30.31 17.76 29.39
C LEU A 164 -30.62 16.35 28.91
N ARG A 165 -31.89 15.92 28.96
CA ARG A 165 -32.31 14.61 28.42
C ARG A 165 -32.08 14.53 26.90
N ALA A 166 -32.44 15.56 26.15
CA ALA A 166 -32.20 15.61 24.71
C ALA A 166 -30.70 15.52 24.37
N ARG A 167 -29.84 16.26 25.10
CA ARG A 167 -28.40 16.25 24.91
C ARG A 167 -27.77 14.89 25.24
N ALA A 168 -28.26 14.22 26.28
CA ALA A 168 -27.82 12.87 26.62
C ALA A 168 -28.14 11.86 25.51
N THR A 169 -29.34 11.94 24.91
CA THR A 169 -29.73 11.08 23.78
C THR A 169 -28.85 11.32 22.55
N GLU A 170 -28.59 12.59 22.20
CA GLU A 170 -27.71 12.94 21.07
C GLU A 170 -26.28 12.40 21.25
N LEU A 171 -25.72 12.54 22.46
CA LEU A 171 -24.40 12.00 22.79
C LEU A 171 -24.40 10.47 22.70
N TRP A 172 -25.45 9.82 23.19
CA TRP A 172 -25.59 8.37 23.12
C TRP A 172 -25.64 7.88 21.66
N GLU A 173 -26.45 8.49 20.80
CA GLU A 173 -26.52 8.15 19.37
C GLU A 173 -25.16 8.36 18.67
N THR A 174 -24.47 9.45 19.01
CA THR A 174 -23.13 9.75 18.50
C THR A 174 -22.11 8.69 18.92
N ILE A 175 -22.13 8.26 20.19
CA ILE A 175 -21.24 7.22 20.71
C ILE A 175 -21.50 5.89 19.99
N VAL A 176 -22.77 5.49 19.83
CA VAL A 176 -23.14 4.25 19.13
C VAL A 176 -22.62 4.26 17.69
N LYS A 177 -22.75 5.39 16.99
CA LYS A 177 -22.21 5.56 15.64
C LYS A 177 -20.69 5.43 15.63
N LEU A 178 -19.98 6.15 16.52
CA LEU A 178 -18.51 6.12 16.59
C LEU A 178 -17.97 4.72 16.93
N GLU A 179 -18.63 3.97 17.81
CA GLU A 179 -18.22 2.60 18.12
C GLU A 179 -18.45 1.64 16.94
N THR A 180 -19.52 1.86 16.17
CA THR A 180 -19.74 1.09 14.94
C THR A 180 -18.64 1.38 13.92
N GLU A 181 -18.30 2.65 13.70
CA GLU A 181 -17.21 3.06 12.80
C GLU A 181 -15.86 2.51 13.27
N LYS A 182 -15.58 2.52 14.59
CA LYS A 182 -14.36 1.95 15.16
C LYS A 182 -14.26 0.45 14.91
N TYR A 183 -15.34 -0.30 15.12
CA TYR A 183 -15.38 -1.74 14.83
C TYR A 183 -15.04 -2.03 13.36
N ASP A 184 -15.64 -1.29 12.41
CA ASP A 184 -15.37 -1.47 10.98
C ASP A 184 -13.91 -1.15 10.60
N LEU A 185 -13.33 -0.12 11.24
CA LEU A 185 -11.92 0.22 11.08
C LEU A 185 -10.98 -0.85 11.65
N GLU A 186 -11.29 -1.41 12.82
CA GLU A 186 -10.52 -2.49 13.44
C GLU A 186 -10.56 -3.77 12.58
N GLU A 187 -11.73 -4.13 12.04
CA GLU A 187 -11.86 -5.27 11.11
C GLU A 187 -11.09 -5.04 9.81
N ARG A 188 -11.12 -3.81 9.27
CA ARG A 188 -10.30 -3.44 8.10
C ARG A 188 -8.81 -3.54 8.41
N GLN A 189 -8.38 -3.10 9.59
CA GLN A 189 -6.98 -3.21 10.03
C GLN A 189 -6.54 -4.67 10.09
N LYS A 190 -7.33 -5.56 10.71
CA LYS A 190 -7.01 -7.00 10.77
C LYS A 190 -6.84 -7.62 9.38
N ARG A 191 -7.70 -7.23 8.43
CA ARG A 191 -7.59 -7.68 7.04
C ARG A 191 -6.31 -7.18 6.37
N GLN A 192 -5.99 -5.90 6.54
CA GLN A 192 -4.75 -5.32 6.00
C GLN A 192 -3.51 -5.98 6.59
N ASP A 193 -3.51 -6.31 7.89
CA ASP A 193 -2.42 -7.02 8.55
C ASP A 193 -2.24 -8.45 7.99
N TYR A 194 -3.35 -9.14 7.70
CA TYR A 194 -3.32 -10.43 7.02
C TYR A 194 -2.72 -10.31 5.61
N ASP A 195 -3.21 -9.38 4.80
CA ASP A 195 -2.74 -9.15 3.44
C ASP A 195 -1.23 -8.79 3.44
N LEU A 196 -0.77 -7.97 4.39
CA LEU A 196 0.64 -7.63 4.59
C LEU A 196 1.49 -8.85 4.94
N LYS A 197 1.00 -9.75 5.79
CA LYS A 197 1.70 -11.00 6.13
C LYS A 197 1.82 -11.90 4.90
N GLU A 198 0.74 -12.05 4.13
CA GLU A 198 0.74 -12.86 2.92
C GLU A 198 1.69 -12.29 1.86
N LEU A 199 1.67 -10.98 1.63
CA LEU A 199 2.57 -10.31 0.68
C LEU A 199 4.04 -10.47 1.08
N LYS A 200 4.36 -10.36 2.37
CA LYS A 200 5.72 -10.59 2.88
C LYS A 200 6.18 -12.04 2.66
N GLU A 201 5.31 -13.02 2.88
CA GLU A 201 5.65 -14.42 2.65
C GLU A 201 5.83 -14.72 1.15
N ARG A 202 4.94 -14.21 0.29
CA ARG A 202 5.10 -14.30 -1.17
C ARG A 202 6.42 -13.67 -1.64
N GLN A 203 6.78 -12.50 -1.12
CA GLN A 203 8.06 -11.85 -1.39
C GLN A 203 9.24 -12.72 -0.94
N LYS A 204 9.17 -13.31 0.26
CA LYS A 204 10.19 -14.22 0.79
C LYS A 204 10.38 -15.44 -0.12
N GLN A 205 9.29 -16.04 -0.60
CA GLN A 205 9.32 -17.17 -1.53
C GLN A 205 9.96 -16.78 -2.88
N GLN A 206 9.60 -15.62 -3.43
CA GLN A 206 10.23 -15.11 -4.66
C GLN A 206 11.73 -14.91 -4.49
N LEU A 207 12.17 -14.36 -3.35
CA LEU A 207 13.58 -14.19 -3.03
C LEU A 207 14.32 -15.52 -2.86
N ARG A 208 13.71 -16.51 -2.21
CA ARG A 208 14.24 -17.89 -2.07
C ARG A 208 14.42 -18.56 -3.43
N HIS A 209 13.41 -18.49 -4.30
CA HIS A 209 13.49 -19.06 -5.65
C HIS A 209 14.54 -18.33 -6.51
N LYS A 210 14.68 -17.01 -6.36
CA LYS A 210 15.73 -16.22 -7.01
C LYS A 210 17.12 -16.59 -6.50
N ALA A 211 17.27 -16.89 -5.21
CA ALA A 211 18.54 -17.35 -4.63
C ALA A 211 18.94 -18.73 -5.21
N LEU A 212 18.01 -19.68 -5.21
CA LEU A 212 18.22 -21.02 -5.79
C LEU A 212 18.61 -20.96 -7.28
N LYS A 213 17.91 -20.15 -8.08
CA LYS A 213 18.27 -19.94 -9.50
C LYS A 213 19.66 -19.37 -9.72
N LYS A 214 20.18 -18.61 -8.75
CA LYS A 214 21.55 -18.06 -8.78
C LYS A 214 22.58 -19.00 -8.15
N GLY A 215 22.18 -20.19 -7.71
CA GLY A 215 23.06 -21.14 -7.02
C GLY A 215 23.46 -20.69 -5.61
N LEU A 216 22.76 -19.71 -5.04
CA LEU A 216 22.93 -19.31 -3.65
C LEU A 216 22.01 -20.14 -2.74
N ASP A 217 22.36 -20.16 -1.45
CA ASP A 217 21.51 -20.70 -0.39
C ASP A 217 20.12 -20.01 -0.42
N PRO A 218 19.00 -20.76 -0.34
CA PRO A 218 17.64 -20.22 -0.29
C PRO A 218 17.47 -18.97 0.58
N GLU A 219 18.15 -18.86 1.72
CA GLU A 219 17.97 -17.72 2.63
C GLU A 219 18.88 -16.52 2.33
N ALA A 220 19.82 -16.64 1.38
CA ALA A 220 20.86 -15.66 1.11
C ALA A 220 20.33 -14.28 0.66
N LEU A 221 19.13 -14.22 0.08
CA LEU A 221 18.47 -12.96 -0.33
C LEU A 221 17.40 -12.48 0.65
N THR A 222 17.15 -13.22 1.74
CA THR A 222 16.08 -12.89 2.72
C THR A 222 16.61 -12.18 3.97
N GLY A 223 17.93 -12.12 4.14
CA GLY A 223 18.58 -11.45 5.26
C GLY A 223 18.62 -9.93 5.14
N LYS A 224 19.00 -9.27 6.25
CA LYS A 224 19.16 -7.80 6.35
C LYS A 224 20.27 -7.26 5.43
N TYR A 225 21.25 -8.09 5.12
CA TYR A 225 22.43 -7.73 4.35
C TYR A 225 22.45 -8.49 3.02
N PRO A 226 22.96 -7.89 1.93
CA PRO A 226 23.14 -8.58 0.66
C PRO A 226 23.96 -9.88 0.82
N PRO A 227 23.70 -10.90 -0.01
CA PRO A 227 24.46 -12.15 0.06
C PRO A 227 25.94 -11.92 -0.20
N LYS A 228 26.80 -12.67 0.51
CA LYS A 228 28.25 -12.65 0.30
C LYS A 228 28.57 -13.16 -1.11
N ILE A 229 29.43 -12.44 -1.81
CA ILE A 229 29.94 -12.84 -3.13
C ILE A 229 30.87 -14.04 -2.92
N GLN A 230 30.60 -15.15 -3.60
CA GLN A 230 31.52 -16.28 -3.61
C GLN A 230 32.67 -15.97 -4.57
N VAL A 231 33.89 -15.97 -4.03
CA VAL A 231 35.13 -15.68 -4.77
C VAL A 231 35.79 -16.93 -5.36
N ALA A 232 35.19 -18.11 -5.17
CA ALA A 232 35.65 -19.39 -5.69
C ALA A 232 34.42 -20.23 -6.08
N SER A 233 34.54 -21.02 -7.15
CA SER A 233 33.45 -21.88 -7.60
C SER A 233 33.41 -23.19 -6.80
N LYS A 234 32.21 -23.71 -6.50
CA LYS A 234 32.05 -25.04 -5.89
C LYS A 234 32.60 -26.17 -6.78
N TYR A 235 32.78 -25.91 -8.08
CA TYR A 235 33.32 -26.87 -9.05
C TYR A 235 34.83 -26.70 -9.29
N GLU A 236 35.49 -25.81 -8.55
CA GLU A 236 36.91 -25.51 -8.69
C GLU A 236 37.76 -26.66 -8.14
N ARG A 237 38.38 -27.43 -9.04
CA ARG A 237 39.13 -28.65 -8.71
C ARG A 237 40.59 -28.41 -8.31
N ARG A 238 41.07 -27.17 -8.38
CA ARG A 238 42.42 -26.77 -7.95
C ARG A 238 42.30 -25.62 -6.96
N VAL A 239 43.15 -25.63 -5.93
CA VAL A 239 43.24 -24.52 -4.98
C VAL A 239 43.72 -23.29 -5.74
N ASP A 240 42.87 -22.27 -5.82
CA ASP A 240 43.20 -21.01 -6.47
C ASP A 240 44.30 -20.28 -5.68
N THR A 241 45.48 -20.16 -6.30
CA THR A 241 46.68 -19.55 -5.70
C THR A 241 46.70 -18.03 -5.77
N ARG A 242 45.69 -17.39 -6.40
CA ARG A 242 45.58 -15.93 -6.49
C ARG A 242 45.20 -15.30 -5.14
N SER A 243 45.66 -14.06 -4.91
CA SER A 243 45.35 -13.31 -3.70
C SER A 243 43.87 -12.94 -3.60
N TYR A 244 43.38 -12.57 -2.40
CA TYR A 244 41.97 -12.17 -2.21
C TYR A 244 41.60 -10.95 -3.07
N ASP A 245 42.49 -9.96 -3.16
CA ASP A 245 42.27 -8.76 -3.99
C ASP A 245 42.22 -9.11 -5.48
N ASP A 246 43.07 -10.04 -5.96
CA ASP A 246 43.05 -10.48 -7.36
C ASP A 246 41.79 -11.26 -7.69
N LYS A 247 41.32 -12.10 -6.76
CA LYS A 247 40.04 -12.82 -6.87
C LYS A 247 38.87 -11.85 -6.86
N LYS A 248 38.86 -10.86 -5.96
CA LYS A 248 37.83 -9.83 -5.85
C LYS A 248 37.71 -9.02 -7.14
N LYS A 249 38.85 -8.62 -7.72
CA LYS A 249 38.91 -7.91 -9.02
C LYS A 249 38.38 -8.74 -10.19
N LEU A 250 38.51 -10.07 -10.16
CA LEU A 250 37.90 -10.94 -11.17
C LEU A 250 36.36 -10.81 -11.22
N PHE A 251 35.74 -10.54 -10.07
CA PHE A 251 34.29 -10.33 -9.94
C PHE A 251 33.89 -8.83 -9.98
N GLU A 252 34.83 -7.91 -9.74
CA GLU A 252 34.67 -6.46 -9.94
C GLU A 252 35.10 -6.08 -11.36
N GLY A 253 34.17 -6.20 -12.32
CA GLY A 253 34.45 -5.85 -13.73
C GLY A 253 34.05 -6.93 -14.73
N GLY A 254 33.53 -8.08 -14.32
CA GLY A 254 32.70 -8.98 -15.14
C GLY A 254 33.39 -9.77 -16.27
N PHE A 255 32.91 -11.00 -16.47
CA PHE A 255 33.09 -11.76 -17.72
C PHE A 255 32.60 -10.96 -18.94
N ASP A 256 31.57 -10.14 -18.77
CA ASP A 256 30.99 -9.33 -19.85
C ASP A 256 31.94 -8.25 -20.37
N THR A 257 32.73 -7.61 -19.51
CA THR A 257 33.72 -6.60 -19.94
C THR A 257 34.90 -7.26 -20.62
N LEU A 258 35.39 -8.39 -20.08
CA LEU A 258 36.44 -9.19 -20.72
C LEU A 258 35.98 -9.73 -22.08
N ASN A 259 34.74 -10.24 -22.17
CA ASN A 259 34.16 -10.76 -23.40
C ASN A 259 33.94 -9.63 -24.42
N LYS A 260 33.54 -8.43 -23.97
CA LYS A 260 33.42 -7.24 -24.81
C LYS A 260 34.78 -6.82 -25.37
N GLU A 261 35.83 -6.77 -24.54
CA GLU A 261 37.19 -6.45 -24.98
C GLU A 261 37.72 -7.47 -25.98
N VAL A 262 37.48 -8.76 -25.76
CA VAL A 262 37.86 -9.84 -26.69
C VAL A 262 37.08 -9.75 -28.01
N LEU A 263 35.78 -9.44 -27.96
CA LEU A 263 34.96 -9.22 -29.15
C LEU A 263 35.41 -7.99 -29.95
N GLU A 264 35.71 -6.88 -29.28
CA GLU A 264 36.21 -5.67 -29.94
C GLU A 264 37.60 -5.90 -30.55
N LYS A 265 38.49 -6.61 -29.87
CA LYS A 265 39.80 -6.98 -30.42
C LYS A 265 39.67 -7.87 -31.66
N ASN A 266 38.86 -8.93 -31.58
CA ASN A 266 38.59 -9.80 -32.72
C ASN A 266 37.96 -9.04 -33.89
N TRP A 267 37.11 -8.05 -33.61
CA TRP A 267 36.52 -7.22 -34.64
C TRP A 267 37.56 -6.29 -35.28
N ALA A 268 38.41 -5.65 -34.49
CA ALA A 268 39.48 -4.79 -35.00
C ALA A 268 40.45 -5.56 -35.91
N GLU A 269 40.91 -6.75 -35.52
CA GLU A 269 41.78 -7.61 -36.35
C GLU A 269 41.10 -8.00 -37.67
N ARG A 270 39.81 -8.39 -37.64
CA ARG A 270 39.07 -8.73 -38.86
C ARG A 270 38.87 -7.53 -39.78
N LYS A 271 38.64 -6.35 -39.21
CA LYS A 271 38.50 -5.11 -39.98
C LYS A 271 39.82 -4.74 -40.66
N GLU A 272 40.94 -4.88 -39.97
CA GLU A 272 42.28 -4.64 -40.51
C GLU A 272 42.63 -5.63 -41.63
N GLN A 273 42.35 -6.92 -41.42
CA GLN A 273 42.53 -7.96 -42.45
C GLN A 273 41.66 -7.73 -43.69
N PHE A 274 40.48 -7.13 -43.53
CA PHE A 274 39.60 -6.79 -44.66
C PHE A 274 40.09 -5.52 -45.38
N GLY A 275 40.54 -4.51 -44.64
CA GLY A 275 41.09 -3.27 -45.19
C GLY A 275 42.43 -3.48 -45.92
N GLY A 276 43.27 -4.40 -45.46
CA GLY A 276 44.54 -4.76 -46.12
C GLY A 276 44.41 -5.63 -47.37
N ARG A 277 43.19 -5.93 -47.83
CA ARG A 277 42.91 -6.67 -49.07
C ARG A 277 42.51 -5.77 -50.26
N GLN A 278 42.54 -4.44 -50.09
CA GLN A 278 42.40 -3.47 -51.18
C GLN A 278 43.75 -3.02 -51.73
#